data_AF-A0A5D6WAN5-F1
#
_entry.id   AF-A0A5D6WAN5-F1
#
_cell.length_a   1.000
_cell.length_b   1.000
_cell.length_c   1.000
_cell.angle_alpha   90.00
_cell.angle_beta   90.00
_cell.angle_gamma   90.00
#
_symmetry.space_group_name_H-M   'P 1'
#
loop_
_entity.id
_entity.type
_entity.pdbx_description
1 polymer ?
#
loop_
_entity_poly.entity_id
_entity_poly.type
_entity_poly.pdbx_seq_one_letter_code
_entity_poly.pdbx_strand_id
1 'polypeptide(L)'
;MEITKRFATASRALAKLHEAVTKEQLSEMERDGLIQRFEFCFEIMWKCGKDYLRDAEGLDVASPKAVIRALRDVKVFSDEETVLALKMVDARNLTAYTYDEELAIKLAGQIPEYEQFMQLWYRRMTE
;
A
#
# COMPACT_ATOMS: atom_id res chain seq x y z
N MET A 1 -19.73 -8.50 6.91
CA MET A 1 -19.71 -9.64 5.95
C MET A 1 -19.00 -9.31 4.63
N GLU A 2 -18.95 -8.04 4.20
CA GLU A 2 -18.14 -7.56 3.06
C GLU A 2 -16.73 -7.10 3.48
N ILE A 3 -16.60 -6.25 4.51
CA ILE A 3 -15.31 -5.70 4.95
C ILE A 3 -14.33 -6.77 5.45
N THR A 4 -14.82 -7.81 6.15
CA THR A 4 -14.02 -8.95 6.62
C THR A 4 -13.34 -9.71 5.47
N LYS A 5 -14.02 -9.87 4.33
CA LYS A 5 -13.45 -10.51 3.14
C LYS A 5 -12.35 -9.64 2.51
N ARG A 6 -12.51 -8.31 2.59
CA ARG A 6 -11.51 -7.34 2.09
C ARG A 6 -10.27 -7.32 2.99
N PHE A 7 -10.44 -7.32 4.31
CA PHE A 7 -9.32 -7.46 5.24
C PHE A 7 -8.56 -8.78 5.03
N ALA A 8 -9.26 -9.91 4.84
CA ALA A 8 -8.60 -11.18 4.51
C ALA A 8 -7.85 -11.12 3.16
N THR A 9 -8.32 -10.32 2.21
CA THR A 9 -7.63 -10.13 0.92
C THR A 9 -6.42 -9.22 1.05
N ALA A 10 -6.53 -8.13 1.81
CA ALA A 10 -5.41 -7.24 2.15
C ALA A 10 -4.31 -7.99 2.92
N SER A 11 -4.68 -8.80 3.92
CA SER A 11 -3.76 -9.64 4.68
C SER A 11 -2.96 -10.60 3.77
N ARG A 12 -3.62 -11.27 2.82
CA ARG A 12 -2.94 -12.15 1.85
C ARG A 12 -2.01 -11.37 0.92
N ALA A 13 -2.42 -10.19 0.45
CA ALA A 13 -1.58 -9.35 -0.39
C ALA A 13 -0.33 -8.86 0.36
N LEU A 14 -0.49 -8.42 1.61
CA LEU A 14 0.59 -8.05 2.51
C LEU A 14 1.55 -9.19 2.76
N ALA A 15 1.05 -10.40 3.04
CA ALA A 15 1.90 -11.57 3.23
C ALA A 15 2.76 -11.88 1.98
N LYS A 16 2.20 -11.69 0.78
CA LYS A 16 2.95 -11.83 -0.47
C LYS A 16 4.01 -10.74 -0.64
N LEU A 17 3.69 -9.49 -0.31
CA LEU A 17 4.69 -8.42 -0.35
C LEU A 17 5.82 -8.69 0.66
N HIS A 18 5.47 -9.10 1.87
CA HIS A 18 6.39 -9.45 2.95
C HIS A 18 7.39 -10.54 2.54
N GLU A 19 6.91 -11.60 1.88
CA GLU A 19 7.76 -12.67 1.34
C GLU A 19 8.80 -12.15 0.33
N ALA A 20 8.48 -11.10 -0.42
CA ALA A 20 9.40 -10.53 -1.42
C ALA A 20 10.42 -9.57 -0.79
N VAL A 21 10.02 -8.72 0.16
CA VAL A 21 10.94 -7.77 0.83
C VAL A 21 11.93 -8.43 1.79
N THR A 22 11.65 -9.66 2.22
CA THR A 22 12.52 -10.43 3.13
C THR A 22 13.65 -11.18 2.42
N LYS A 23 13.73 -11.13 1.08
CA LYS A 23 14.84 -11.70 0.32
C LYS A 23 16.06 -10.78 0.39
N GLU A 24 17.23 -11.36 0.69
CA GLU A 24 18.49 -10.62 0.83
C GLU A 24 18.98 -10.02 -0.50
N GLN A 25 18.79 -10.75 -1.60
CA GLN A 25 19.18 -10.34 -2.95
C GLN A 25 18.07 -10.71 -3.94
N LEU A 26 17.77 -9.80 -4.86
CA LEU A 26 16.76 -9.97 -5.90
C LEU A 26 17.46 -9.95 -7.26
N SER A 27 17.18 -10.96 -8.08
CA SER A 27 17.41 -10.86 -9.53
C SER A 27 16.52 -9.76 -10.14
N GLU A 28 16.80 -9.37 -11.39
CA GLU A 28 15.96 -8.42 -12.14
C GLU A 28 14.49 -8.87 -12.19
N MET A 29 14.26 -10.13 -12.55
CA MET A 29 12.90 -10.70 -12.58
C MET A 29 12.20 -10.69 -11.22
N GLU A 30 12.95 -10.93 -10.14
CA GLU A 30 12.40 -10.88 -8.78
C GLU A 30 12.15 -9.44 -8.31
N ARG A 31 12.93 -8.47 -8.79
CA ARG A 31 12.70 -7.04 -8.58
C ARG A 31 11.41 -6.59 -9.25
N ASP A 32 11.17 -7.01 -10.49
CA ASP A 32 9.90 -6.76 -11.17
C ASP A 32 8.73 -7.40 -10.40
N GLY A 33 8.93 -8.63 -9.93
CA GLY A 33 7.97 -9.31 -9.06
C GLY A 33 7.69 -8.55 -7.75
N LEU A 34 8.71 -7.98 -7.11
CA LEU A 34 8.56 -7.14 -5.93
C LEU A 34 7.74 -5.88 -6.23
N ILE A 35 8.03 -5.20 -7.34
CA ILE A 35 7.33 -3.98 -7.75
C ILE A 35 5.87 -4.28 -8.08
N GLN A 36 5.60 -5.37 -8.80
CA GLN A 36 4.23 -5.83 -9.06
C GLN A 36 3.47 -6.16 -7.78
N ARG A 37 4.15 -6.80 -6.80
CA ARG A 37 3.58 -7.09 -5.47
C ARG A 37 3.24 -5.82 -4.71
N PHE A 38 4.10 -4.81 -4.77
CA PHE A 38 3.80 -3.50 -4.21
C PHE A 38 2.59 -2.87 -4.88
N GLU A 39 2.52 -2.86 -6.22
CA GLU A 39 1.42 -2.24 -6.97
C GLU A 39 0.06 -2.81 -6.56
N PHE A 40 -0.12 -4.14 -6.65
CA PHE A 40 -1.41 -4.74 -6.33
C PHE A 40 -1.71 -4.66 -4.83
N CYS A 41 -0.68 -4.73 -3.96
CA CYS A 41 -0.89 -4.65 -2.52
C CYS A 41 -1.37 -3.25 -2.13
N PHE A 42 -0.73 -2.20 -2.68
CA PHE A 42 -1.18 -0.82 -2.48
C PHE A 42 -2.61 -0.62 -3.01
N GLU A 43 -2.91 -1.16 -4.20
CA GLU A 43 -4.25 -1.08 -4.80
C GLU A 43 -5.34 -1.68 -3.90
N ILE A 44 -5.05 -2.83 -3.28
CA ILE A 44 -5.96 -3.47 -2.33
C ILE A 44 -6.06 -2.66 -1.04
N MET A 45 -4.93 -2.16 -0.51
CA MET A 45 -4.88 -1.41 0.75
C MET A 45 -5.67 -0.11 0.69
N TRP A 46 -5.52 0.71 -0.35
CA TRP A 46 -6.29 1.97 -0.42
C TRP A 46 -7.78 1.72 -0.64
N LYS A 47 -8.15 0.67 -1.38
CA LYS A 47 -9.55 0.26 -1.50
C LYS A 47 -10.11 -0.18 -0.15
N CYS A 48 -9.32 -0.93 0.62
CA CYS A 48 -9.68 -1.32 1.97
C CYS A 48 -9.86 -0.11 2.89
N GLY A 49 -8.97 0.88 2.82
CA GLY A 49 -9.11 2.15 3.53
C GLY A 49 -10.35 2.94 3.12
N LYS A 50 -10.71 2.93 1.83
CA LYS A 50 -11.98 3.51 1.35
C LYS A 50 -13.18 2.86 2.01
N ASP A 51 -13.24 1.52 2.03
CA ASP A 51 -14.39 0.83 2.62
C ASP A 51 -14.42 1.00 4.13
N TYR A 52 -13.27 1.04 4.80
CA TYR A 52 -13.17 1.37 6.22
C TYR A 52 -13.78 2.75 6.51
N LEU A 53 -13.40 3.79 5.77
CA LEU A 53 -13.94 5.14 5.91
C LEU A 53 -15.46 5.18 5.67
N ARG A 54 -15.95 4.44 4.69
CA ARG A 54 -17.39 4.36 4.43
C ARG A 54 -18.14 3.68 5.57
N ASP A 55 -17.64 2.56 6.06
CA ASP A 55 -18.35 1.71 7.02
C ASP A 55 -18.21 2.26 8.47
N ALA A 56 -17.07 2.84 8.85
CA ALA A 56 -16.81 3.37 10.19
C ALA A 56 -17.23 4.86 10.35
N GLU A 57 -17.05 5.66 9.31
CA GLU A 57 -17.17 7.13 9.39
C GLU A 57 -18.28 7.69 8.47
N GLY A 58 -18.91 6.85 7.64
CA GLY A 58 -19.93 7.28 6.69
C GLY A 58 -19.38 8.12 5.53
N LEU A 59 -18.06 8.10 5.30
CA LEU A 59 -17.39 8.92 4.28
C LEU A 59 -17.22 8.15 2.97
N ASP A 60 -17.84 8.65 1.89
CA ASP A 60 -17.64 8.11 0.53
C ASP A 60 -16.59 8.92 -0.24
N VAL A 61 -15.40 8.35 -0.39
CA VAL A 61 -14.23 9.01 -1.00
C VAL A 61 -13.77 8.27 -2.26
N ALA A 62 -13.51 9.00 -3.34
CA ALA A 62 -13.42 8.40 -4.68
C ALA A 62 -11.99 8.17 -5.24
N SER A 63 -10.92 8.55 -4.53
CA SER A 63 -9.54 8.42 -5.05
C SER A 63 -8.51 8.03 -3.99
N PRO A 64 -7.37 7.41 -4.36
CA PRO A 64 -6.32 7.05 -3.41
C PRO A 64 -5.85 8.24 -2.57
N LYS A 65 -5.51 9.37 -3.20
CA LYS A 65 -5.07 10.58 -2.47
C LYS A 65 -6.15 11.15 -1.54
N ALA A 66 -7.43 11.04 -1.92
CA ALA A 66 -8.54 11.45 -1.05
C ALA A 66 -8.69 10.51 0.15
N VAL A 67 -8.60 9.20 -0.06
CA VAL A 67 -8.61 8.19 1.01
C VAL A 67 -7.49 8.43 2.01
N ILE A 68 -6.26 8.64 1.53
CA ILE A 68 -5.11 8.90 2.43
C ILE A 68 -5.35 10.14 3.29
N ARG A 69 -5.88 11.24 2.72
CA ARG A 69 -6.20 12.45 3.49
C ARG A 69 -7.34 12.23 4.48
N ALA A 70 -8.38 11.51 4.09
CA ALA A 70 -9.49 11.20 4.98
C ALA A 70 -9.04 10.32 6.16
N LEU A 71 -8.17 9.33 5.93
CA LEU A 71 -7.57 8.51 7.00
C LEU A 71 -6.76 9.33 8.00
N ARG A 72 -6.11 10.42 7.55
CA ARG A 72 -5.49 11.40 8.45
C ARG A 72 -6.52 12.19 9.24
N ASP A 73 -7.59 12.63 8.60
CA ASP A 73 -8.61 13.45 9.25
C ASP A 73 -9.30 12.70 10.39
N VAL A 74 -9.55 11.39 10.20
CA VAL A 74 -10.10 10.47 11.21
C VAL A 74 -9.04 9.84 12.12
N LYS A 75 -7.80 10.37 12.10
CA LYS A 75 -6.69 10.00 12.99
C LYS A 75 -6.17 8.56 12.87
N VAL A 76 -6.48 7.86 11.79
CA VAL A 76 -5.81 6.59 11.45
C VAL A 76 -4.35 6.83 11.05
N PHE A 77 -4.05 7.97 10.41
CA PHE A 77 -2.69 8.40 10.08
C PHE A 77 -2.28 9.69 10.81
N SER A 78 -0.99 9.80 11.13
CA SER A 78 -0.33 11.06 11.48
C SER A 78 -0.01 11.90 10.24
N ASP A 79 0.45 13.13 10.43
CA ASP A 79 0.84 14.02 9.32
C ASP A 79 2.06 13.46 8.57
N GLU A 80 3.04 12.92 9.30
CA GLU A 80 4.24 12.29 8.73
C GLU A 80 3.89 11.03 7.92
N GLU A 81 3.02 10.19 8.47
CA GLU A 81 2.52 8.98 7.81
C GLU A 81 1.71 9.31 6.55
N THR A 82 0.95 10.41 6.59
CA THR A 82 0.21 10.92 5.42
C THR A 82 1.17 11.29 4.30
N VAL A 83 2.30 11.93 4.61
CA VAL A 83 3.32 12.23 3.60
C VAL A 83 3.87 10.95 2.98
N LEU A 84 4.19 9.93 3.80
CA LEU A 84 4.67 8.64 3.30
C LEU A 84 3.63 7.95 2.41
N ALA A 85 2.38 7.89 2.85
CA ALA A 85 1.29 7.29 2.10
C ALA A 85 1.01 8.01 0.76
N LEU A 86 1.12 9.34 0.72
CA LEU A 86 1.01 10.10 -0.52
C LEU A 86 2.17 9.81 -1.48
N LYS A 87 3.41 9.65 -0.96
CA LYS A 87 4.54 9.18 -1.77
C LYS A 87 4.28 7.81 -2.36
N MET A 88 3.65 6.90 -1.61
CA MET A 88 3.28 5.58 -2.12
C MET A 88 2.26 5.64 -3.26
N VAL A 89 1.29 6.58 -3.22
CA VAL A 89 0.38 6.80 -4.36
C VAL A 89 1.17 7.18 -5.61
N ASP A 90 2.14 8.09 -5.47
CA ASP A 90 2.97 8.52 -6.59
C ASP A 90 3.89 7.38 -7.07
N ALA A 91 4.49 6.63 -6.14
CA ALA A 91 5.29 5.44 -6.42
C ALA A 91 4.50 4.36 -7.18
N ARG A 92 3.23 4.13 -6.81
CA ARG A 92 2.32 3.22 -7.53
C ARG A 92 2.09 3.70 -8.96
N ASN A 93 1.98 5.00 -9.22
CA ASN A 93 1.85 5.48 -10.61
C ASN A 93 3.13 5.27 -11.43
N LEU A 94 4.29 5.24 -10.77
CA LEU A 94 5.57 5.00 -11.42
C LEU A 94 5.80 3.52 -11.79
N THR A 95 5.01 2.57 -11.27
CA THR A 95 5.17 1.14 -11.60
C THR A 95 4.92 0.87 -13.08
N ALA A 96 4.14 1.70 -13.77
CA ALA A 96 3.92 1.59 -15.21
C ALA A 96 5.17 1.88 -16.06
N TYR A 97 6.23 2.45 -15.47
CA TYR A 97 7.45 2.88 -16.15
C TYR A 97 8.67 2.02 -15.76
N THR A 98 8.46 0.85 -15.16
CA THR A 98 9.56 0.00 -14.64
C THR A 98 10.41 -0.69 -15.71
N TYR A 99 10.12 -0.45 -16.99
CA TYR A 99 11.03 -0.80 -18.07
C TYR A 99 12.33 0.05 -18.03
N ASP A 100 12.32 1.18 -17.32
CA ASP A 100 13.51 1.93 -16.95
C ASP A 100 14.16 1.28 -15.71
N GLU A 101 15.36 0.72 -15.91
CA GLU A 101 16.05 -0.04 -14.86
C GLU A 101 16.44 0.82 -13.66
N GLU A 102 16.88 2.07 -13.87
CA GLU A 102 17.25 2.97 -12.78
C GLU A 102 16.03 3.30 -11.92
N LEU A 103 14.88 3.53 -12.56
CA LEU A 103 13.62 3.73 -11.86
C LEU A 103 13.19 2.47 -11.11
N ALA A 104 13.29 1.28 -11.71
CA ALA A 104 12.94 0.03 -11.07
C ALA A 104 13.81 -0.25 -9.83
N ILE A 105 15.13 -0.02 -9.92
CA ILE A 105 16.07 -0.14 -8.77
C ILE A 105 15.66 0.82 -7.66
N LYS A 106 15.44 2.09 -8.01
CA LYS A 106 15.07 3.12 -7.04
C LYS A 106 13.75 2.80 -6.35
N LEU A 107 12.73 2.41 -7.11
CA LEU A 107 11.42 2.06 -6.58
C LEU A 107 11.50 0.83 -5.67
N ALA A 108 12.20 -0.22 -6.11
CA ALA A 108 12.41 -1.43 -5.33
C ALA A 108 13.07 -1.14 -3.96
N GLY A 109 14.05 -0.21 -3.93
CA GLY A 109 14.70 0.20 -2.69
C GLY A 109 13.79 0.90 -1.67
N GLN A 110 12.64 1.44 -2.09
CA GLN A 110 11.67 2.10 -1.20
C GLN A 110 10.60 1.14 -0.66
N ILE A 111 10.35 0.05 -1.37
CA ILE A 111 9.26 -0.89 -1.04
C ILE A 111 9.35 -1.48 0.38
N PRO A 112 10.53 -1.77 0.96
CA PRO A 112 10.61 -2.25 2.34
C PRO A 112 10.00 -1.28 3.37
N GLU A 113 10.23 0.03 3.24
CA GLU A 113 9.61 1.05 4.11
C GLU A 113 8.09 1.11 3.89
N TYR A 114 7.67 1.04 2.63
CA TYR A 114 6.25 1.04 2.27
C TYR A 114 5.51 -0.19 2.81
N GLU A 115 6.15 -1.37 2.78
CA GLU A 115 5.59 -2.61 3.32
C GLU A 115 5.38 -2.49 4.83
N GLN A 116 6.38 -2.02 5.57
CA GLN A 116 6.29 -1.83 7.02
C GLN A 116 5.14 -0.89 7.38
N PHE A 117 5.00 0.21 6.64
CA PHE A 117 3.90 1.14 6.87
C PHE A 117 2.53 0.53 6.51
N MET A 118 2.42 -0.25 5.42
CA MET A 118 1.15 -0.92 5.09
C MET A 118 0.76 -1.98 6.12
N GLN A 119 1.72 -2.64 6.78
CA GLN A 119 1.43 -3.54 7.91
C GLN A 119 0.83 -2.77 9.10
N LEU A 120 1.37 -1.59 9.41
CA LEU A 120 0.84 -0.71 10.47
C LEU A 120 -0.56 -0.20 10.12
N TRP A 121 -0.74 0.28 8.88
CA TRP A 121 -2.03 0.72 8.36
C TRP A 121 -3.09 -0.40 8.46
N TYR A 122 -2.75 -1.61 8.01
CA TYR A 122 -3.66 -2.75 8.10
C TYR A 122 -4.09 -3.03 9.54
N ARG A 123 -3.14 -3.12 10.48
CA ARG A 123 -3.43 -3.38 11.90
C ARG A 123 -4.42 -2.36 12.46
N ARG A 124 -4.19 -1.06 12.25
CA ARG A 124 -5.05 0.02 12.75
C ARG A 124 -6.49 -0.01 12.23
N MET A 125 -6.73 -0.59 11.05
CA MET A 125 -8.08 -0.73 10.50
C MET A 125 -8.79 -2.00 10.97
N THR A 126 -8.06 -2.95 11.57
CA THR A 126 -8.58 -4.26 11.98
C THR A 126 -8.65 -4.46 13.50
N GLU A 127 -8.09 -3.53 14.26
CA GLU A 127 -8.27 -3.39 15.71
C GLU A 127 -9.67 -2.81 16.02
#